data_AF-A0A522RS42-F1
#
_entry.id   AF-A0A522RS42-F1
#
_cell.length_a   1.000
_cell.length_b   1.000
_cell.length_c   1.000
_cell.angle_alpha   90.00
_cell.angle_beta   90.00
_cell.angle_gamma   90.00
#
_symmetry.space_group_name_H-M   'P 1'
#
loop_
_entity.id
_entity.type
_entity.pdbx_description
1 polymer ?
#
loop_
_entity_poly.entity_id
_entity_poly.type
_entity_poly.pdbx_seq_one_letter_code
_entity_poly.pdbx_strand_id
1 'polypeptide(L)'
;MHASDTAPGATSKFKANWDALCVECKPADGQDPTIEDVLTELRTLANRRGSTEFLGMSKNDLGELDDKICALISLEMRKPLPSYRNSYNRFASWIGGVYRDSPAEIFTPNYDLLFEQALEQHPLPHFDGFVGSREPWFDLASIEHDVIPLRWTRLWKLHGSINWEKKEEIANGSKVTRAIRVSREAAAGKVMIFPSHLKYNQSRRMPYLVMLDRLRAFFHGNDAPRLVVCGYSFLDDHLNEVLLDGLRGNRNAQCFALMYSGLNEHPRVVEYAEKQNNLTVLARDGAVVGTRVGGYRTGTTGGNEHTPWLLEEALRGDDPEILYPRSRLGDFHYFGLFLEQLCGGGGYDTQPVV
;
A
#
# COMPACT_ATOMS: atom_id res chain seq x y z
N MET A 1 11.45 -7.73 16.28
CA MET A 1 12.07 -8.86 17.03
C MET A 1 11.97 -8.73 18.55
N HIS A 2 11.64 -7.57 19.14
CA HIS A 2 11.57 -7.43 20.61
C HIS A 2 10.35 -8.10 21.28
N ALA A 3 9.23 -8.29 20.57
CA ALA A 3 7.96 -8.67 21.20
C ALA A 3 7.62 -10.18 21.15
N SER A 4 8.40 -11.00 20.46
CA SER A 4 8.15 -12.44 20.32
C SER A 4 9.13 -13.32 21.11
N ASP A 5 9.89 -12.73 22.03
CA ASP A 5 10.96 -13.40 22.80
C ASP A 5 10.53 -13.52 24.27
N THR A 6 9.80 -14.58 24.61
CA THR A 6 9.39 -14.88 26.00
C THR A 6 10.48 -15.61 26.79
N ALA A 7 11.70 -15.76 26.25
CA ALA A 7 12.82 -16.37 26.95
C ALA A 7 13.73 -15.31 27.59
N PRO A 8 13.91 -15.30 28.93
CA PRO A 8 14.86 -14.40 29.57
C PRO A 8 16.29 -14.80 29.18
N GLY A 9 17.02 -13.90 28.52
CA GLY A 9 18.48 -14.05 28.30
C GLY A 9 18.92 -14.84 27.05
N ALA A 10 18.02 -15.21 26.13
CA ALA A 10 18.40 -15.81 24.87
C ALA A 10 18.52 -14.75 23.76
N THR A 11 19.71 -14.21 23.50
CA THR A 11 20.00 -13.58 22.21
C THR A 11 19.95 -14.66 21.14
N SER A 12 18.77 -14.92 20.56
CA SER A 12 18.65 -15.92 19.50
C SER A 12 19.65 -15.63 18.38
N LYS A 13 20.20 -16.68 17.75
CA LYS A 13 21.08 -16.57 16.57
C LYS A 13 20.51 -15.59 15.53
N PHE A 14 19.19 -15.59 15.34
CA PHE A 14 18.48 -14.67 14.46
C PHE A 14 18.59 -13.20 14.87
N LYS A 15 18.51 -12.89 16.17
CA LYS A 15 18.66 -11.52 16.68
C LYS A 15 20.09 -11.02 16.46
N ALA A 16 21.09 -11.82 16.79
CA ALA A 16 22.49 -11.46 16.56
C ALA A 16 22.77 -11.21 15.06
N ASN A 17 22.25 -12.08 14.19
CA ASN A 17 22.39 -11.93 12.74
C ASN A 17 21.66 -10.69 12.20
N TRP A 18 20.47 -10.39 12.71
CA TRP A 18 19.72 -9.18 12.37
C TRP A 18 20.45 -7.91 12.82
N ASP A 19 20.91 -7.86 14.07
CA ASP A 19 21.63 -6.70 14.61
C ASP A 19 22.93 -6.44 13.82
N ALA A 20 23.66 -7.50 13.44
CA ALA A 20 24.85 -7.39 12.59
C ALA A 20 24.53 -6.80 11.19
N LEU A 21 23.44 -7.25 10.55
CA LEU A 21 23.00 -6.71 9.27
C LEU A 21 22.52 -5.26 9.39
N CYS A 22 21.81 -4.90 10.45
CA CYS A 22 21.38 -3.53 10.69
C CYS A 22 22.57 -2.59 10.83
N VAL A 23 23.65 -3.00 11.52
CA VAL A 23 24.87 -2.20 11.65
C VAL A 23 25.53 -1.98 10.29
N GLU A 24 25.62 -3.02 9.47
CA GLU A 24 26.21 -2.93 8.12
C GLU A 24 25.37 -2.05 7.19
N CYS A 25 24.04 -2.12 7.30
CA CYS A 25 23.12 -1.36 6.45
C CYS A 25 22.96 0.10 6.87
N LYS A 26 23.65 0.58 7.92
CA LYS A 26 23.52 1.98 8.36
C LYS A 26 24.07 2.94 7.29
N PRO A 27 23.21 3.77 6.67
CA PRO A 27 23.67 4.75 5.71
C PRO A 27 24.56 5.84 6.36
N ALA A 28 25.42 6.46 5.55
CA ALA A 28 26.43 7.44 6.01
C ALA A 28 25.83 8.73 6.60
N ASP A 29 24.54 8.96 6.37
CA ASP A 29 23.72 10.06 6.89
C ASP A 29 23.19 9.80 8.32
N GLY A 30 23.46 8.63 8.90
CA GLY A 30 23.21 8.32 10.31
C GLY A 30 21.77 7.97 10.67
N GLN A 31 20.87 7.81 9.68
CA GLN A 31 19.53 7.28 9.91
C GLN A 31 19.56 5.77 10.13
N ASP A 32 18.64 5.25 10.94
CA ASP A 32 18.50 3.80 11.07
C ASP A 32 17.90 3.20 9.79
N PRO A 33 18.43 2.06 9.28
CA PRO A 33 17.95 1.46 8.06
C PRO A 33 16.52 0.94 8.22
N THR A 34 15.73 1.02 7.14
CA THR A 34 14.39 0.44 7.14
C THR A 34 14.45 -1.09 7.07
N ILE A 35 13.34 -1.74 7.40
CA ILE A 35 13.21 -3.20 7.23
C ILE A 35 13.46 -3.60 5.77
N GLU A 36 13.06 -2.76 4.81
CA GLU A 36 13.27 -3.04 3.39
C GLU A 36 14.74 -2.95 2.98
N ASP A 37 15.49 -1.99 3.53
CA ASP A 37 16.93 -1.86 3.30
C ASP A 37 17.67 -3.12 3.76
N VAL A 38 17.39 -3.55 5.00
CA VAL A 38 18.02 -4.74 5.59
C VAL A 38 17.68 -6.00 4.81
N LEU A 39 16.41 -6.17 4.42
CA LEU A 39 15.99 -7.31 3.60
C LEU A 39 16.60 -7.29 2.20
N THR A 40 16.82 -6.11 1.63
CA THR A 40 17.48 -5.95 0.34
C THR A 40 18.91 -6.44 0.40
N GLU A 41 19.67 -6.00 1.41
CA GLU A 41 21.06 -6.42 1.55
C GLU A 41 21.13 -7.92 1.86
N LEU A 42 20.30 -8.42 2.79
CA LEU A 42 20.21 -9.83 3.11
C LEU A 42 20.00 -10.69 1.86
N ARG A 43 19.02 -10.34 1.03
CA ARG A 43 18.70 -11.09 -0.19
C ARG A 43 19.75 -10.90 -1.27
N THR A 44 20.41 -9.75 -1.32
CA THR A 44 21.54 -9.52 -2.23
C THR A 44 22.69 -10.44 -1.87
N LEU A 45 23.05 -10.53 -0.58
CA LEU A 45 24.06 -11.42 -0.04
C LEU A 45 23.72 -12.90 -0.29
N ALA A 46 22.48 -13.31 -0.03
CA ALA A 46 22.03 -14.67 -0.26
C ALA A 46 22.18 -15.10 -1.74
N ASN A 47 22.00 -14.16 -2.68
CA ASN A 47 22.10 -14.41 -4.12
C ASN A 47 23.53 -14.31 -4.68
N ARG A 48 24.53 -13.84 -3.92
CA ARG A 48 25.93 -13.77 -4.41
C ARG A 48 26.46 -15.17 -4.74
N ARG A 49 27.24 -15.30 -5.83
CA ARG A 49 27.91 -16.58 -6.18
C ARG A 49 29.12 -16.80 -5.27
N GLY A 50 29.25 -18.01 -4.70
CA GLY A 50 30.32 -18.37 -3.75
C GLY A 50 29.79 -19.02 -2.46
N SER A 51 30.70 -19.64 -1.71
CA SER A 51 30.44 -20.30 -0.42
C SER A 51 31.03 -19.52 0.76
N THR A 52 31.51 -18.31 0.53
CA THR A 52 32.13 -17.46 1.55
C THR A 52 31.07 -17.01 2.56
N GLU A 53 31.39 -17.19 3.83
CA GLU A 53 30.59 -16.65 4.94
C GLU A 53 30.68 -15.12 4.93
N PHE A 54 29.55 -14.47 5.21
CA PHE A 54 29.47 -13.02 5.35
C PHE A 54 29.03 -12.70 6.77
N LEU A 55 29.81 -11.91 7.50
CA LEU A 55 29.61 -11.65 8.95
C LEU A 55 29.46 -12.95 9.78
N GLY A 56 30.13 -14.04 9.37
CA GLY A 56 30.00 -15.35 10.01
C GLY A 56 28.69 -16.09 9.72
N MET A 57 27.89 -15.60 8.77
CA MET A 57 26.65 -16.24 8.31
C MET A 57 26.90 -17.02 7.00
N SER A 58 26.43 -18.27 6.97
CA SER A 58 26.35 -19.06 5.74
C SER A 58 25.13 -18.66 4.91
N LYS A 59 25.06 -19.14 3.66
CA LYS A 59 23.87 -18.95 2.81
C LYS A 59 22.60 -19.54 3.40
N ASN A 60 22.71 -20.67 4.11
CA ASN A 60 21.55 -21.27 4.77
C ASN A 60 21.08 -20.39 5.92
N ASP A 61 22.00 -19.78 6.69
CA ASP A 61 21.65 -18.87 7.77
C ASP A 61 20.93 -17.61 7.27
N LEU A 62 21.37 -17.07 6.12
CA LEU A 62 20.70 -15.94 5.45
C LEU A 62 19.30 -16.33 4.98
N GLY A 63 19.13 -17.53 4.43
CA GLY A 63 17.82 -18.05 4.01
C GLY A 63 16.86 -18.25 5.19
N GLU A 64 17.31 -18.90 6.26
CA GLU A 64 16.51 -19.08 7.48
C GLU A 64 16.12 -17.73 8.13
N LEU A 65 17.03 -16.74 8.07
CA LEU A 65 16.75 -15.40 8.55
C LEU A 65 15.69 -14.69 7.68
N ASP A 66 15.77 -14.77 6.34
CA ASP A 66 14.74 -14.23 5.43
C ASP A 66 13.36 -14.82 5.75
N ASP A 67 13.29 -16.16 5.87
CA ASP A 67 12.06 -16.88 6.17
C ASP A 67 11.47 -16.44 7.52
N LYS A 68 12.32 -16.26 8.54
CA LYS A 68 11.90 -15.82 9.87
C LYS A 68 11.39 -14.38 9.85
N ILE A 69 12.06 -13.47 9.14
CA ILE A 69 11.62 -12.08 8.98
C ILE A 69 10.28 -12.04 8.25
N CYS A 70 10.14 -12.77 7.14
CA CYS A 70 8.89 -12.84 6.37
C CYS A 70 7.74 -13.40 7.23
N ALA A 71 8.01 -14.40 8.08
CA ALA A 71 7.01 -14.93 9.02
C ALA A 71 6.58 -13.87 10.05
N LEU A 72 7.51 -13.08 10.59
CA LEU A 72 7.20 -11.99 11.53
C LEU A 72 6.41 -10.86 10.87
N ILE A 73 6.79 -10.45 9.65
CA ILE A 73 6.03 -9.46 8.87
C ILE A 73 4.62 -9.97 8.61
N SER A 74 4.47 -11.22 8.16
CA SER A 74 3.16 -11.83 7.96
C SER A 74 2.34 -11.81 9.24
N LEU A 75 2.94 -12.13 10.40
CA LEU A 75 2.25 -12.11 11.68
C LEU A 75 1.73 -10.71 12.06
N GLU A 76 2.54 -9.67 11.91
CA GLU A 76 2.12 -8.29 12.23
C GLU A 76 1.03 -7.77 11.30
N MET A 77 1.05 -8.20 10.03
CA MET A 77 0.08 -7.80 9.01
C MET A 77 -1.24 -8.59 9.07
N ARG A 78 -1.33 -9.66 9.88
CA ARG A 78 -2.53 -10.48 10.08
C ARG A 78 -3.59 -9.84 10.98
N LYS A 79 -3.46 -8.56 11.32
CA LYS A 79 -4.42 -7.89 12.20
C LYS A 79 -5.80 -7.86 11.53
N PRO A 80 -6.85 -8.41 12.16
CA PRO A 80 -8.19 -8.29 11.63
C PRO A 80 -8.66 -6.85 11.75
N LEU A 81 -9.65 -6.47 10.94
CA LEU A 81 -10.36 -5.22 11.16
C LEU A 81 -10.93 -5.18 12.59
N PRO A 82 -10.72 -4.08 13.32
CA PRO A 82 -11.38 -3.90 14.61
C PRO A 82 -12.90 -3.98 14.48
N SER A 83 -13.57 -4.42 15.55
CA SER A 83 -15.03 -4.56 15.59
C SER A 83 -15.79 -3.24 15.55
N TYR A 84 -15.13 -2.12 15.87
CA TYR A 84 -15.72 -0.79 15.78
C TYR A 84 -15.67 -0.27 14.33
N ARG A 85 -16.57 0.66 14.01
CA ARG A 85 -16.62 1.32 12.70
C ARG A 85 -15.36 2.15 12.46
N ASN A 86 -14.45 1.61 11.64
CA ASN A 86 -13.18 2.24 11.30
C ASN A 86 -13.23 2.79 9.86
N SER A 87 -12.12 3.37 9.40
CA SER A 87 -12.08 4.06 8.10
C SER A 87 -12.15 3.14 6.90
N TYR A 88 -11.78 1.86 7.03
CA TYR A 88 -12.06 0.87 5.99
C TYR A 88 -13.55 0.60 5.87
N ASN A 89 -14.29 0.51 6.98
CA ASN A 89 -15.76 0.38 6.94
C ASN A 89 -16.40 1.62 6.28
N ARG A 90 -15.95 2.83 6.64
CA ARG A 90 -16.44 4.07 6.02
C ARG A 90 -16.16 4.11 4.51
N PHE A 91 -14.96 3.70 4.11
CA PHE A 91 -14.57 3.60 2.71
C PHE A 91 -15.44 2.59 1.94
N ALA A 92 -15.68 1.40 2.50
CA ALA A 92 -16.58 0.41 1.93
C ALA A 92 -18.01 0.95 1.83
N SER A 93 -18.52 1.61 2.88
CA SER A 93 -19.82 2.28 2.85
C SER A 93 -19.94 3.32 1.73
N TRP A 94 -18.87 4.09 1.47
CA TRP A 94 -18.81 5.03 0.35
C TRP A 94 -18.77 4.33 -1.02
N ILE A 95 -18.11 3.18 -1.13
CA ILE A 95 -18.19 2.35 -2.34
C ILE A 95 -19.62 1.87 -2.57
N GLY A 96 -20.30 1.35 -1.55
CA GLY A 96 -21.68 0.87 -1.69
C GLY A 96 -22.70 1.98 -1.94
N GLY A 97 -22.51 3.17 -1.35
CA GLY A 97 -23.48 4.27 -1.36
C GLY A 97 -23.52 5.13 -2.62
N VAL A 98 -22.54 5.02 -3.51
CA VAL A 98 -22.43 5.88 -4.71
C VAL A 98 -22.66 5.05 -5.97
N TYR A 99 -23.62 5.48 -6.80
CA TYR A 99 -23.80 4.93 -8.15
C TYR A 99 -22.60 5.31 -9.02
N ARG A 100 -22.03 4.34 -9.74
CA ARG A 100 -20.85 4.55 -10.58
C ARG A 100 -21.06 4.00 -11.98
N ASP A 101 -20.70 4.81 -12.97
CA ASP A 101 -20.64 4.42 -14.39
C ASP A 101 -19.39 3.60 -14.71
N SER A 102 -18.44 3.51 -13.78
CA SER A 102 -17.20 2.74 -13.91
C SER A 102 -16.87 2.04 -12.59
N PRO A 103 -16.26 0.83 -12.62
CA PRO A 103 -15.88 0.12 -11.41
C PRO A 103 -14.91 0.96 -10.56
N ALA A 104 -15.07 0.92 -9.25
CA ALA A 104 -14.05 1.47 -8.35
C ALA A 104 -12.78 0.61 -8.44
N GLU A 105 -11.63 1.22 -8.67
CA GLU A 105 -10.34 0.54 -8.69
C GLU A 105 -9.51 0.97 -7.48
N ILE A 106 -9.00 0.00 -6.73
CA ILE A 106 -8.15 0.20 -5.57
C ILE A 106 -6.79 -0.42 -5.89
N PHE A 107 -5.77 0.42 -6.00
CA PHE A 107 -4.38 -0.03 -6.09
C PHE A 107 -3.75 0.12 -4.71
N THR A 108 -3.18 -0.96 -4.17
CA THR A 108 -2.53 -0.91 -2.86
C THR A 108 -1.21 -1.68 -2.84
N PRO A 109 -0.12 -1.09 -2.30
CA PRO A 109 1.10 -1.82 -1.99
C PRO A 109 0.98 -2.65 -0.70
N ASN A 110 -0.09 -2.47 0.08
CA ASN A 110 -0.23 -3.12 1.38
C ASN A 110 -0.45 -4.63 1.27
N TYR A 111 0.21 -5.38 2.14
CA TYR A 111 0.11 -6.84 2.22
C TYR A 111 -1.10 -7.35 3.02
N ASP A 112 -1.70 -6.50 3.86
CA ASP A 112 -2.83 -6.86 4.72
C ASP A 112 -4.11 -7.20 3.92
N LEU A 113 -5.15 -7.64 4.62
CA LEU A 113 -6.45 -7.98 4.04
C LEU A 113 -7.57 -7.01 4.46
N LEU A 114 -7.22 -5.78 4.88
CA LEU A 114 -8.19 -4.88 5.50
C LEU A 114 -9.23 -4.37 4.51
N PHE A 115 -8.87 -4.17 3.24
CA PHE A 115 -9.85 -3.80 2.21
C PHE A 115 -10.81 -4.96 1.92
N GLU A 116 -10.29 -6.17 1.75
CA GLU A 116 -11.10 -7.37 1.50
C GLU A 116 -12.10 -7.60 2.63
N GLN A 117 -11.63 -7.58 3.88
CA GLN A 117 -12.50 -7.74 5.05
C GLN A 117 -13.58 -6.65 5.11
N ALA A 118 -13.24 -5.39 4.80
CA ALA A 118 -14.22 -4.31 4.86
C ALA A 118 -15.28 -4.43 3.76
N LEU A 119 -14.89 -4.82 2.54
CA LEU A 119 -15.81 -5.05 1.43
C LEU A 119 -16.73 -6.24 1.73
N GLU A 120 -16.19 -7.34 2.27
CA GLU A 120 -16.96 -8.52 2.68
C GLU A 120 -17.93 -8.23 3.83
N GLN A 121 -17.55 -7.39 4.80
CA GLN A 121 -18.43 -6.93 5.87
C GLN A 121 -19.60 -6.05 5.36
N HIS A 122 -19.48 -5.43 4.16
CA HIS A 122 -20.51 -4.57 3.54
C HIS A 122 -21.27 -5.23 2.37
N PRO A 123 -21.35 -6.56 2.35
CA PRO A 123 -21.70 -7.36 1.17
C PRO A 123 -21.29 -6.83 -0.21
N LEU A 124 -20.11 -6.20 -0.33
CA LEU A 124 -19.64 -5.62 -1.59
C LEU A 124 -18.78 -6.63 -2.35
N PRO A 125 -19.16 -6.98 -3.59
CA PRO A 125 -18.35 -7.89 -4.40
C PRO A 125 -17.04 -7.21 -4.83
N HIS A 126 -15.96 -7.97 -4.82
CA HIS A 126 -14.65 -7.51 -5.27
C HIS A 126 -13.95 -8.55 -6.14
N PHE A 127 -13.10 -8.09 -7.05
CA PHE A 127 -12.23 -8.91 -7.88
C PHE A 127 -10.77 -8.54 -7.60
N ASP A 128 -9.97 -9.53 -7.22
CA ASP A 128 -8.55 -9.36 -6.86
C ASP A 128 -7.58 -10.07 -7.81
N GLY A 129 -8.08 -10.49 -8.99
CA GLY A 129 -7.30 -11.27 -9.97
C GLY A 129 -7.33 -12.79 -9.76
N PHE A 130 -8.00 -13.27 -8.71
CA PHE A 130 -8.16 -14.70 -8.45
C PHE A 130 -9.58 -15.17 -8.76
N VAL A 131 -9.68 -16.33 -9.39
CA VAL A 131 -10.94 -16.98 -9.75
C VAL A 131 -11.01 -18.32 -9.04
N GLY A 132 -12.20 -18.71 -8.60
CA GLY A 132 -12.45 -19.99 -7.93
C GLY A 132 -13.00 -19.84 -6.52
N SER A 133 -13.72 -20.87 -6.06
CA SER A 133 -14.40 -20.85 -4.75
C SER A 133 -13.56 -21.54 -3.65
N ARG A 134 -13.19 -22.81 -3.84
CA ARG A 134 -12.49 -23.61 -2.81
C ARG A 134 -10.97 -23.37 -2.81
N GLU A 135 -10.36 -23.33 -3.99
CA GLU A 135 -8.93 -23.06 -4.18
C GLU A 135 -8.80 -22.01 -5.28
N PRO A 136 -8.97 -20.71 -4.97
CA PRO A 136 -8.84 -19.66 -5.97
C PRO A 136 -7.44 -19.63 -6.59
N TRP A 137 -7.37 -19.59 -7.91
CA TRP A 137 -6.12 -19.49 -8.67
C TRP A 137 -6.03 -18.15 -9.39
N PHE A 138 -4.81 -17.68 -9.62
CA PHE A 138 -4.58 -16.47 -10.38
C PHE A 138 -4.94 -16.70 -11.85
N ASP A 139 -5.92 -15.94 -12.37
CA ASP A 139 -6.39 -16.07 -13.75
C ASP A 139 -6.05 -14.84 -14.58
N LEU A 140 -5.05 -14.98 -15.44
CA LEU A 140 -4.61 -13.91 -16.34
C LEU A 140 -5.71 -13.53 -17.35
N ALA A 141 -6.46 -14.52 -17.84
CA ALA A 141 -7.46 -14.29 -18.87
C ALA A 141 -8.56 -13.35 -18.38
N SER A 142 -9.04 -13.55 -17.15
CA SER A 142 -10.05 -12.67 -16.54
C SER A 142 -9.57 -11.25 -16.28
N ILE A 143 -8.26 -11.02 -16.17
CA ILE A 143 -7.70 -9.68 -15.96
C ILE A 143 -7.55 -8.91 -17.29
N GLU A 144 -7.20 -9.62 -18.36
CA GLU A 144 -6.93 -9.04 -19.67
C GLU A 144 -8.18 -8.93 -20.56
N HIS A 145 -9.07 -9.92 -20.52
CA HIS A 145 -10.12 -10.10 -21.53
C HIS A 145 -11.55 -10.04 -20.98
N ASP A 146 -11.77 -10.28 -19.68
CA ASP A 146 -13.12 -10.32 -19.14
C ASP A 146 -13.63 -8.95 -18.67
N VAL A 147 -14.86 -8.64 -19.05
CA VAL A 147 -15.58 -7.47 -18.55
C VAL A 147 -16.13 -7.79 -17.16
N ILE A 148 -15.38 -7.39 -16.13
CA ILE A 148 -15.85 -7.46 -14.75
C ILE A 148 -17.06 -6.52 -14.57
N PRO A 149 -18.16 -6.96 -13.92
CA PRO A 149 -19.35 -6.14 -13.74
C PRO A 149 -19.04 -4.81 -13.03
N LEU A 150 -19.71 -3.72 -13.44
CA LEU A 150 -19.48 -2.37 -12.91
C LEU A 150 -19.65 -2.25 -11.40
N ARG A 151 -20.53 -3.07 -10.81
CA ARG A 151 -20.78 -3.11 -9.36
C ARG A 151 -19.63 -3.73 -8.55
N TRP A 152 -18.67 -4.40 -9.19
CA TRP A 152 -17.56 -5.06 -8.49
C TRP A 152 -16.42 -4.08 -8.31
N THR A 153 -15.87 -4.05 -7.10
CA THR A 153 -14.64 -3.30 -6.84
C THR A 153 -13.45 -4.08 -7.36
N ARG A 154 -12.57 -3.46 -8.14
CA ARG A 154 -11.31 -4.07 -8.60
C ARG A 154 -10.22 -3.75 -7.58
N LEU A 155 -9.62 -4.77 -6.99
CA LEU A 155 -8.58 -4.64 -5.97
C LEU A 155 -7.26 -5.19 -6.50
N TRP A 156 -6.27 -4.32 -6.66
CA TRP A 156 -4.98 -4.65 -7.24
C TRP A 156 -3.88 -4.55 -6.17
N LYS A 157 -3.41 -5.71 -5.69
CA LYS A 157 -2.32 -5.84 -4.69
C LYS A 157 -0.95 -5.78 -5.38
N LEU A 158 -0.36 -4.59 -5.42
CA LEU A 158 0.84 -4.30 -6.21
C LEU A 158 2.11 -5.02 -5.70
N HIS A 159 2.25 -5.19 -4.39
CA HIS A 159 3.38 -5.91 -3.78
C HIS A 159 3.02 -7.33 -3.30
N GLY A 160 1.80 -7.77 -3.57
CA GLY A 160 1.25 -9.04 -3.12
C GLY A 160 0.44 -8.95 -1.84
N SER A 161 0.14 -10.11 -1.29
CA SER A 161 -0.73 -10.24 -0.13
C SER A 161 -0.29 -11.40 0.76
N ILE A 162 -0.57 -11.28 2.06
CA ILE A 162 -0.27 -12.33 3.04
C ILE A 162 -1.04 -13.64 2.80
N ASN A 163 -2.11 -13.61 2.01
CA ASN A 163 -2.92 -14.78 1.66
C ASN A 163 -2.58 -15.39 0.28
N TRP A 164 -1.51 -14.93 -0.37
CA TRP A 164 -1.03 -15.50 -1.62
C TRP A 164 0.03 -16.57 -1.34
N GLU A 165 -0.16 -17.77 -1.90
CA GLU A 165 0.79 -18.89 -1.82
C GLU A 165 1.26 -19.32 -3.21
N LYS A 166 2.53 -19.74 -3.30
CA LYS A 166 3.00 -20.55 -4.44
C LYS A 166 2.60 -22.00 -4.23
N LYS A 167 1.85 -22.55 -5.19
CA LYS A 167 1.54 -23.98 -5.27
C LYS A 167 2.33 -24.59 -6.41
N GLU A 168 3.16 -25.58 -6.09
CA GLU A 168 3.81 -26.44 -7.09
C GLU A 168 2.88 -27.61 -7.41
N GLU A 169 2.55 -27.77 -8.68
CA GLU A 169 1.75 -28.88 -9.19
C GLU A 169 2.52 -29.57 -10.32
N ILE A 170 2.35 -30.88 -10.45
CA ILE A 170 2.84 -31.63 -11.62
C ILE A 170 1.70 -31.67 -12.62
N ALA A 171 1.79 -30.86 -13.67
CA ALA A 171 0.86 -30.88 -14.78
C ALA A 171 1.57 -31.44 -16.02
N ASN A 172 1.00 -32.47 -16.64
CA ASN A 172 1.56 -33.10 -17.84
C ASN A 172 3.04 -33.51 -17.70
N GLY A 173 3.43 -34.03 -16.52
CA GLY A 173 4.81 -34.46 -16.25
C GLY A 173 5.82 -33.33 -16.01
N SER A 174 5.39 -32.06 -16.11
CA SER A 174 6.23 -30.88 -15.83
C SER A 174 5.84 -30.24 -14.51
N LYS A 175 6.83 -29.75 -13.75
CA LYS A 175 6.56 -28.93 -12.56
C LYS A 175 6.07 -27.56 -13.01
N VAL A 176 4.87 -27.19 -12.60
CA VAL A 176 4.26 -25.88 -12.83
C VAL A 176 4.05 -25.21 -11.48
N THR A 177 4.55 -23.98 -11.34
CA THR A 177 4.29 -23.14 -10.17
C THR A 177 3.14 -22.21 -10.48
N ARG A 178 2.10 -22.23 -9.66
CA ARG A 178 0.93 -21.35 -9.75
C ARG A 178 0.81 -20.50 -8.51
N ALA A 179 0.30 -19.28 -8.69
CA ALA A 179 -0.14 -18.46 -7.57
C ALA A 179 -1.58 -18.83 -7.21
N ILE A 180 -1.82 -19.11 -5.94
CA ILE A 180 -3.15 -19.36 -5.38
C ILE A 180 -3.42 -18.37 -4.25
N ARG A 181 -4.71 -18.11 -4.01
CA ARG A 181 -5.16 -17.41 -2.80
C ARG A 181 -5.67 -18.45 -1.82
N VAL A 182 -5.19 -18.41 -0.59
CA VAL A 182 -5.68 -19.27 0.49
C VAL A 182 -6.62 -18.49 1.41
N SER A 183 -7.69 -19.12 1.85
CA SER A 183 -8.57 -18.57 2.90
C SER A 183 -7.95 -18.68 4.28
N ARG A 184 -7.04 -19.64 4.44
CA ARG A 184 -6.22 -19.86 5.64
C ARG A 184 -4.93 -19.03 5.59
N GLU A 185 -4.13 -19.14 6.64
CA GLU A 185 -2.79 -18.59 6.66
C GLU A 185 -1.93 -19.19 5.56
N ALA A 186 -1.18 -18.34 4.85
CA ALA A 186 -0.16 -18.80 3.95
C ALA A 186 0.91 -19.58 4.72
N ALA A 187 1.26 -20.78 4.26
CA ALA A 187 2.28 -21.61 4.88
C ALA A 187 3.63 -20.88 4.90
N ALA A 188 4.37 -21.02 6.00
CA ALA A 188 5.71 -20.44 6.13
C ALA A 188 6.60 -20.86 4.93
N GLY A 189 7.33 -19.89 4.36
CA GLY A 189 8.15 -20.09 3.15
C GLY A 189 7.38 -20.14 1.82
N LYS A 190 6.04 -20.10 1.84
CA LYS A 190 5.20 -20.05 0.61
C LYS A 190 4.53 -18.70 0.38
N VAL A 191 4.60 -17.80 1.35
CA VAL A 191 3.97 -16.48 1.32
C VAL A 191 4.56 -15.62 0.21
N MET A 192 3.68 -15.01 -0.58
CA MET A 192 4.04 -14.21 -1.75
C MET A 192 4.03 -12.70 -1.44
N ILE A 193 4.94 -12.26 -0.57
CA ILE A 193 5.16 -10.83 -0.22
C ILE A 193 6.56 -10.35 -0.63
N PHE A 194 6.71 -9.06 -0.95
CA PHE A 194 7.98 -8.46 -1.37
C PHE A 194 8.46 -7.28 -0.52
N PRO A 195 8.85 -7.48 0.74
CA PRO A 195 9.35 -6.42 1.59
C PRO A 195 10.79 -5.93 1.28
N SER A 196 11.31 -6.01 0.05
CA SER A 196 12.72 -5.65 -0.27
C SER A 196 12.89 -4.88 -1.58
N HIS A 197 13.82 -3.94 -1.69
CA HIS A 197 14.16 -3.18 -2.91
C HIS A 197 14.67 -4.02 -4.11
N LEU A 198 15.01 -5.31 -3.91
CA LEU A 198 15.13 -6.27 -5.03
C LEU A 198 13.79 -6.53 -5.77
N LYS A 199 12.72 -5.84 -5.35
CA LYS A 199 11.43 -5.60 -6.01
C LYS A 199 11.57 -5.43 -7.52
N TYR A 200 12.63 -4.84 -8.09
CA TYR A 200 12.74 -4.62 -9.55
C TYR A 200 12.76 -5.90 -10.41
N ASN A 201 13.52 -6.93 -10.02
CA ASN A 201 13.58 -8.18 -10.79
C ASN A 201 12.40 -9.12 -10.48
N GLN A 202 11.77 -8.95 -9.31
CA GLN A 202 10.67 -9.80 -8.85
C GLN A 202 9.28 -9.24 -9.18
N SER A 203 9.14 -7.92 -9.33
CA SER A 203 7.94 -7.25 -9.86
C SER A 203 7.64 -7.65 -11.31
N ARG A 204 8.67 -8.13 -12.03
CA ARG A 204 8.57 -8.70 -13.38
C ARG A 204 8.09 -10.16 -13.37
N ARG A 205 7.77 -10.74 -12.21
CA ARG A 205 7.19 -12.08 -12.10
C ARG A 205 5.67 -11.99 -12.01
N MET A 206 5.00 -13.02 -12.51
CA MET A 206 3.57 -13.22 -12.26
C MET A 206 3.34 -13.50 -10.77
N PRO A 207 2.25 -13.01 -10.17
CA PRO A 207 1.15 -12.21 -10.74
C PRO A 207 1.38 -10.68 -10.74
N TYR A 208 2.46 -10.20 -10.12
CA TYR A 208 2.70 -8.78 -9.83
C TYR A 208 2.84 -7.91 -11.08
N LEU A 209 3.47 -8.46 -12.13
CA LEU A 209 3.61 -7.79 -13.41
C LEU A 209 2.23 -7.35 -13.93
N VAL A 210 1.25 -8.25 -13.84
CA VAL A 210 -0.12 -7.99 -14.28
C VAL A 210 -0.79 -6.92 -13.43
N MET A 211 -0.59 -6.95 -12.11
CA MET A 211 -1.12 -5.93 -11.20
C MET A 211 -0.57 -4.53 -11.54
N LEU A 212 0.72 -4.44 -11.88
CA LEU A 212 1.34 -3.20 -12.33
C LEU A 212 0.87 -2.80 -13.73
N ASP A 213 0.68 -3.75 -14.63
CA ASP A 213 0.14 -3.49 -15.97
C ASP A 213 -1.29 -2.96 -15.89
N ARG A 214 -2.08 -3.36 -14.90
CA ARG A 214 -3.39 -2.74 -14.62
C ARG A 214 -3.27 -1.29 -14.18
N LEU A 215 -2.28 -0.94 -13.35
CA LEU A 215 -2.01 0.45 -12.99
C LEU A 215 -1.57 1.26 -14.22
N ARG A 216 -0.73 0.69 -15.10
CA ARG A 216 -0.37 1.34 -16.38
C ARG A 216 -1.59 1.55 -17.26
N ALA A 217 -2.42 0.51 -17.44
CA ALA A 217 -3.61 0.54 -18.28
C ALA A 217 -4.63 1.59 -17.79
N PHE A 218 -4.74 1.78 -16.48
CA PHE A 218 -5.61 2.81 -15.89
C PHE A 218 -5.31 4.22 -16.44
N PHE A 219 -4.03 4.56 -16.65
CA PHE A 219 -3.65 5.86 -17.23
C PHE A 219 -3.84 5.96 -18.75
N HIS A 220 -3.80 4.84 -19.47
CA HIS A 220 -3.88 4.80 -20.94
C HIS A 220 -5.31 4.67 -21.48
N GLY A 221 -6.32 4.61 -20.62
CA GLY A 221 -7.73 4.58 -21.03
C GLY A 221 -8.16 5.85 -21.79
N ASN A 222 -9.23 5.73 -22.58
CA ASN A 222 -9.80 6.85 -23.36
C ASN A 222 -10.44 7.95 -22.50
N ASP A 223 -10.63 7.70 -21.21
CA ASP A 223 -11.22 8.64 -20.27
C ASP A 223 -10.18 9.61 -19.69
N ALA A 224 -10.64 10.58 -18.88
CA ALA A 224 -9.77 11.41 -18.04
C ALA A 224 -9.65 10.73 -16.65
N PRO A 225 -8.70 9.81 -16.44
CA PRO A 225 -8.60 9.05 -15.19
C PRO A 225 -8.24 9.98 -14.04
N ARG A 226 -8.89 9.76 -12.90
CA ARG A 226 -8.65 10.51 -11.66
C ARG A 226 -8.16 9.55 -10.60
N LEU A 227 -6.91 9.72 -10.18
CA LEU A 227 -6.28 8.93 -9.13
C LEU A 227 -6.23 9.76 -7.84
N VAL A 228 -6.64 9.16 -6.73
CA VAL A 228 -6.41 9.71 -5.39
C VAL A 228 -5.47 8.77 -4.66
N VAL A 229 -4.33 9.30 -4.24
CA VAL A 229 -3.31 8.60 -3.48
C VAL A 229 -3.41 9.09 -2.03
N CYS A 230 -3.56 8.18 -1.08
CA CYS A 230 -3.69 8.50 0.34
C CYS A 230 -2.78 7.58 1.16
N GLY A 231 -1.97 8.15 2.05
CA GLY A 231 -1.09 7.39 2.94
C GLY A 231 0.10 6.69 2.26
N TYR A 232 0.47 7.11 1.04
CA TYR A 232 1.63 6.58 0.32
C TYR A 232 2.80 7.57 0.38
N SER A 233 3.97 7.10 0.80
CA SER A 233 5.15 7.93 1.07
C SER A 233 5.98 8.28 -0.17
N PHE A 234 5.70 7.66 -1.32
CA PHE A 234 6.53 7.76 -2.53
C PHE A 234 7.98 7.26 -2.34
N LEU A 235 8.19 6.30 -1.43
CA LEU A 235 9.49 5.64 -1.27
C LEU A 235 9.71 4.48 -2.26
N ASP A 236 8.66 3.94 -2.88
CA ASP A 236 8.79 2.87 -3.89
C ASP A 236 9.04 3.45 -5.30
N ASP A 237 10.31 3.52 -5.69
CA ASP A 237 10.71 4.11 -6.98
C ASP A 237 10.06 3.44 -8.20
N HIS A 238 9.89 2.11 -8.20
CA HIS A 238 9.26 1.41 -9.32
C HIS A 238 7.76 1.71 -9.46
N LEU A 239 7.05 1.96 -8.36
CA LEU A 239 5.64 2.40 -8.42
C LEU A 239 5.56 3.86 -8.88
N ASN A 240 6.48 4.70 -8.38
CA ASN A 240 6.57 6.10 -8.77
C ASN A 240 6.84 6.24 -10.26
N GLU A 241 7.77 5.45 -10.83
CA GLU A 241 8.04 5.42 -12.27
C GLU A 241 6.77 5.15 -13.08
N VAL A 242 6.03 4.10 -12.72
CA VAL A 242 4.77 3.73 -13.40
C VAL A 242 3.73 4.85 -13.29
N LEU A 243 3.56 5.44 -12.11
CA LEU A 243 2.63 6.53 -11.86
C LEU A 243 3.00 7.79 -12.67
N LEU A 244 4.27 8.19 -12.62
CA LEU A 244 4.76 9.39 -13.31
C LEU A 244 4.75 9.22 -14.82
N ASP A 245 5.11 8.05 -15.34
CA ASP A 245 5.04 7.76 -16.77
C ASP A 245 3.60 7.71 -17.27
N GLY A 246 2.67 7.18 -16.47
CA GLY A 246 1.25 7.23 -16.75
C GLY A 246 0.71 8.67 -16.84
N LEU A 247 1.08 9.52 -15.88
CA LEU A 247 0.71 10.94 -15.88
C LEU A 247 1.34 11.73 -17.03
N ARG A 248 2.58 11.41 -17.42
CA ARG A 248 3.23 12.01 -18.60
C ARG A 248 2.57 11.57 -19.90
N GLY A 249 2.20 10.30 -19.99
CA GLY A 249 1.57 9.70 -21.16
C GLY A 249 0.16 10.24 -21.41
N ASN A 250 -0.59 10.54 -20.35
CA ASN A 250 -1.95 11.07 -20.46
C ASN A 250 -2.11 12.42 -19.74
N ARG A 251 -2.10 13.51 -20.51
CA ARG A 251 -2.25 14.88 -19.98
C ARG A 251 -3.63 15.17 -19.36
N ASN A 252 -4.65 14.38 -19.69
CA ASN A 252 -5.99 14.52 -19.11
C ASN A 252 -6.13 13.75 -17.78
N ALA A 253 -5.19 12.84 -17.48
CA ALA A 253 -5.16 12.18 -16.18
C ALA A 253 -4.88 13.21 -15.08
N GLN A 254 -5.52 13.05 -13.93
CA GLN A 254 -5.25 13.85 -12.73
C GLN A 254 -4.92 12.94 -11.56
N CYS A 255 -3.87 13.27 -10.81
CA CYS A 255 -3.51 12.59 -9.58
C CYS A 255 -3.50 13.56 -8.40
N PHE A 256 -4.20 13.20 -7.33
CA PHE A 256 -4.22 13.92 -6.06
C PHE A 256 -3.48 13.09 -5.01
N ALA A 257 -2.31 13.54 -4.58
CA ALA A 257 -1.53 12.93 -3.51
C ALA A 257 -1.85 13.61 -2.18
N LEU A 258 -2.53 12.89 -1.29
CA LEU A 258 -2.89 13.32 0.05
C LEU A 258 -1.81 12.83 1.03
N MET A 259 -0.98 13.76 1.50
CA MET A 259 0.19 13.49 2.33
C MET A 259 -0.13 13.71 3.81
N TYR A 260 0.29 12.77 4.66
CA TYR A 260 0.00 12.79 6.10
C TYR A 260 0.70 13.94 6.83
N SER A 261 1.98 14.16 6.52
CA SER A 261 2.84 15.16 7.15
C SER A 261 2.90 16.46 6.33
N GLY A 262 3.74 17.41 6.75
CA GLY A 262 4.00 18.65 5.99
C GLY A 262 4.80 18.41 4.70
N LEU A 263 4.81 19.40 3.80
CA LEU A 263 5.52 19.33 2.50
C LEU A 263 7.01 19.03 2.66
N ASN A 264 7.65 19.61 3.69
CA ASN A 264 9.09 19.46 3.93
C ASN A 264 9.49 18.01 4.28
N GLU A 265 8.56 17.20 4.81
CA GLU A 265 8.79 15.78 5.12
C GLU A 265 8.63 14.89 3.88
N HIS A 266 8.18 15.45 2.75
CA HIS A 266 7.91 14.71 1.52
C HIS A 266 8.60 15.35 0.29
N PRO A 267 9.93 15.56 0.31
CA PRO A 267 10.64 16.28 -0.75
C PRO A 267 10.51 15.59 -2.13
N ARG A 268 10.45 14.25 -2.17
CA ARG A 268 10.34 13.47 -3.42
C ARG A 268 9.06 13.81 -4.20
N VAL A 269 7.90 13.73 -3.54
CA VAL A 269 6.62 13.99 -4.21
C VAL A 269 6.46 15.47 -4.59
N VAL A 270 7.04 16.38 -3.81
CA VAL A 270 7.10 17.81 -4.13
C VAL A 270 7.88 18.02 -5.42
N GLU A 271 9.08 17.44 -5.55
CA GLU A 271 9.89 17.53 -6.77
C GLU A 271 9.15 16.96 -7.99
N TYR A 272 8.43 15.85 -7.82
CA TYR A 272 7.62 15.27 -8.89
C TYR A 272 6.49 16.21 -9.32
N ALA A 273 5.78 16.82 -8.37
CA ALA A 273 4.65 17.71 -8.64
C ALA A 273 5.07 19.08 -9.22
N GLU A 274 6.27 19.56 -8.89
CA GLU A 274 6.88 20.72 -9.56
C GLU A 274 7.20 20.45 -11.04
N LYS A 275 7.41 19.18 -11.41
CA LYS A 275 7.69 18.77 -12.79
C LYS A 275 6.45 18.32 -13.57
N GLN A 276 5.35 17.97 -12.89
CA GLN A 276 4.14 17.40 -13.48
C GLN A 276 2.91 18.20 -13.04
N ASN A 277 2.31 18.94 -13.97
CA ASN A 277 1.19 19.83 -13.65
C ASN A 277 -0.11 19.11 -13.26
N ASN A 278 -0.24 17.84 -13.64
CA ASN A 278 -1.37 16.98 -13.36
C ASN A 278 -1.16 16.09 -12.12
N LEU A 279 -0.07 16.29 -11.39
CA LEU A 279 0.12 15.78 -10.03
C LEU A 279 -0.09 16.93 -9.05
N THR A 280 -1.19 16.87 -8.30
CA THR A 280 -1.49 17.80 -7.20
C THR A 280 -1.14 17.14 -5.88
N VAL A 281 -0.35 17.81 -5.06
CA VAL A 281 0.02 17.34 -3.71
C VAL A 281 -0.70 18.20 -2.69
N LEU A 282 -1.40 17.56 -1.76
CA LEU A 282 -2.03 18.19 -0.60
C LEU A 282 -1.39 17.60 0.65
N ALA A 283 -0.61 18.40 1.36
CA ALA A 283 0.05 18.02 2.60
C ALA A 283 -0.58 18.74 3.79
N ARG A 284 -0.10 18.45 4.99
CA ARG A 284 -0.69 19.03 6.21
C ARG A 284 -0.63 20.55 6.25
N ASP A 285 0.43 21.14 5.73
CA ASP A 285 0.77 22.56 5.89
C ASP A 285 0.73 23.38 4.59
N GLY A 286 0.55 22.71 3.45
CA GLY A 286 0.55 23.36 2.15
C GLY A 286 0.24 22.39 1.03
N ALA A 287 0.37 22.88 -0.19
CA ALA A 287 0.10 22.13 -1.39
C ALA A 287 1.09 22.44 -2.52
N VAL A 288 1.17 21.52 -3.48
CA VAL A 288 1.74 21.76 -4.79
C VAL A 288 0.62 21.65 -5.80
N VAL A 289 0.25 22.78 -6.42
CA VAL A 289 -0.86 22.85 -7.38
C VAL A 289 -0.37 23.50 -8.66
N GLY A 290 -0.55 22.83 -9.79
CA GLY A 290 -0.11 23.35 -11.10
C GLY A 290 1.37 23.73 -11.09
N THR A 291 2.22 22.82 -10.59
CA THR A 291 3.68 22.97 -10.43
C THR A 291 4.15 24.10 -9.52
N ARG A 292 3.27 24.65 -8.66
CA ARG A 292 3.62 25.72 -7.72
C ARG A 292 3.45 25.26 -6.29
N VAL A 293 4.52 25.36 -5.52
CA VAL A 293 4.53 25.11 -4.07
C VAL A 293 3.96 26.32 -3.34
N GLY A 294 3.05 26.10 -2.39
CA GLY A 294 2.50 27.18 -1.58
C GLY A 294 1.80 26.69 -0.30
N GLY A 295 1.80 27.54 0.71
CA GLY A 295 1.02 27.32 1.93
C GLY A 295 -0.46 27.64 1.73
N TYR A 296 -1.30 27.11 2.61
CA TYR A 296 -2.72 27.44 2.63
C TYR A 296 -2.95 28.89 3.10
N ARG A 297 -3.92 29.57 2.49
CA ARG A 297 -4.29 30.94 2.86
C ARG A 297 -5.18 30.92 4.11
N THR A 298 -4.86 31.74 5.10
CA THR A 298 -5.69 31.89 6.32
C THR A 298 -7.11 32.36 6.00
N GLY A 299 -8.11 31.86 6.72
CA GLY A 299 -9.51 32.21 6.55
C GLY A 299 -10.21 31.54 5.35
N THR A 300 -9.58 30.54 4.71
CA THR A 300 -10.17 29.83 3.56
C THR A 300 -10.71 28.44 3.89
N THR A 301 -10.83 28.08 5.17
CA THR A 301 -11.31 26.74 5.58
C THR A 301 -12.81 26.54 5.44
N GLY A 302 -13.57 27.57 5.06
CA GLY A 302 -14.98 27.49 4.67
C GLY A 302 -15.98 27.32 5.82
N GLY A 303 -15.55 26.86 7.00
CA GLY A 303 -16.38 26.77 8.22
C GLY A 303 -16.46 25.35 8.80
N ASN A 304 -17.42 25.12 9.70
CA ASN A 304 -17.54 23.85 10.45
C ASN A 304 -17.88 22.63 9.57
N GLU A 305 -18.38 22.83 8.35
CA GLU A 305 -18.70 21.74 7.41
C GLU A 305 -17.48 20.98 6.88
N HIS A 306 -16.28 21.57 6.97
CA HIS A 306 -15.03 20.96 6.54
C HIS A 306 -14.21 20.37 7.71
N THR A 307 -14.69 20.57 8.94
CA THR A 307 -14.19 19.88 10.13
C THR A 307 -14.65 18.42 10.10
N PRO A 308 -13.79 17.43 10.38
CA PRO A 308 -12.45 17.55 10.98
C PRO A 308 -11.25 17.44 10.03
N TRP A 309 -11.44 17.42 8.70
CA TRP A 309 -10.33 17.20 7.75
C TRP A 309 -9.67 18.48 7.23
N LEU A 310 -10.29 19.65 7.39
CA LEU A 310 -9.68 20.95 7.13
C LEU A 310 -9.97 21.87 8.32
N LEU A 311 -8.91 22.29 9.00
CA LEU A 311 -9.01 23.01 10.28
C LEU A 311 -8.04 24.19 10.27
N GLU A 312 -8.22 25.15 11.18
CA GLU A 312 -7.18 26.15 11.44
C GLU A 312 -6.56 25.87 12.83
N GLU A 313 -5.23 25.80 12.87
CA GLU A 313 -4.46 25.52 14.09
C GLU A 313 -3.46 26.66 14.34
N ALA A 314 -3.36 27.12 15.59
CA ALA A 314 -2.30 28.05 16.00
C ALA A 314 -0.94 27.32 16.00
N LEU A 315 0.08 27.97 15.46
CA LEU A 315 1.45 27.44 15.49
C LEU A 315 2.09 27.68 16.86
N ARG A 316 2.81 26.68 17.38
CA ARG A 316 3.56 26.84 18.64
C ARG A 316 4.67 27.87 18.44
N GLY A 317 4.57 29.00 19.14
CA GLY A 317 5.56 30.07 19.11
C GLY A 317 5.14 31.30 18.29
N ASP A 318 4.04 31.21 17.54
CA ASP A 318 3.40 32.36 16.90
C ASP A 318 2.30 32.95 17.79
N ASP A 319 1.78 34.12 17.41
CA ASP A 319 0.64 34.74 18.06
C ASP A 319 -0.57 33.78 18.04
N PRO A 320 -1.16 33.44 19.21
CA PRO A 320 -2.32 32.55 19.30
C PRO A 320 -3.53 33.00 18.48
N GLU A 321 -3.61 34.28 18.11
CA GLU A 321 -4.67 34.82 17.26
C GLU A 321 -4.49 34.48 15.77
N ILE A 322 -3.28 34.10 15.34
CA ILE A 322 -3.01 33.70 13.96
C ILE A 322 -3.23 32.19 13.82
N LEU A 323 -4.30 31.84 13.12
CA LEU A 323 -4.63 30.45 12.82
C LEU A 323 -4.20 30.09 11.40
N TYR A 324 -3.52 28.95 11.26
CA TYR A 324 -3.02 28.45 9.99
C TYR A 324 -3.86 27.26 9.53
N PRO A 325 -4.37 27.24 8.30
CA PRO A 325 -5.10 26.10 7.79
C PRO A 325 -4.23 24.85 7.74
N ARG A 326 -4.80 23.72 8.15
CA ARG A 326 -4.19 22.39 8.15
C ARG A 326 -5.13 21.41 7.47
N SER A 327 -4.61 20.71 6.46
CA SER A 327 -5.31 19.59 5.85
C SER A 327 -4.95 18.30 6.57
N ARG A 328 -5.95 17.50 6.94
CA ARG A 328 -5.76 16.16 7.51
C ARG A 328 -6.17 15.05 6.54
N LEU A 329 -6.50 15.40 5.29
CA LEU A 329 -6.92 14.43 4.27
C LEU A 329 -5.85 13.40 3.90
N GLY A 330 -4.58 13.65 4.21
CA GLY A 330 -3.51 12.65 4.05
C GLY A 330 -3.53 11.52 5.08
N ASP A 331 -4.29 11.69 6.17
CA ASP A 331 -4.61 10.61 7.09
C ASP A 331 -5.84 9.85 6.57
N PHE A 332 -5.65 8.55 6.33
CA PHE A 332 -6.72 7.66 5.86
C PHE A 332 -7.94 7.69 6.79
N HIS A 333 -7.74 8.00 8.08
CA HIS A 333 -8.84 8.17 9.01
C HIS A 333 -9.81 9.28 8.59
N TYR A 334 -9.27 10.48 8.41
CA TYR A 334 -10.02 11.67 8.04
C TYR A 334 -10.49 11.64 6.59
N PHE A 335 -9.72 11.00 5.70
CA PHE A 335 -10.17 10.73 4.33
C PHE A 335 -11.42 9.83 4.30
N GLY A 336 -11.46 8.78 5.12
CA GLY A 336 -12.64 7.93 5.24
C GLY A 336 -13.87 8.67 5.76
N LEU A 337 -13.70 9.58 6.73
CA LEU A 337 -14.78 10.45 7.22
C LEU A 337 -15.29 11.40 6.12
N PHE A 338 -14.37 12.02 5.39
CA PHE A 338 -14.69 12.90 4.26
C PHE A 338 -15.53 12.17 3.20
N LEU A 339 -15.12 10.97 2.80
CA LEU A 339 -15.83 10.18 1.80
C LEU A 339 -17.24 9.78 2.26
N GLU A 340 -17.40 9.38 3.51
CA GLU A 340 -18.70 9.00 4.05
C GLU A 340 -19.67 10.19 4.07
N GLN A 341 -19.19 11.40 4.37
CA GLN A 341 -20.01 12.61 4.33
C GLN A 341 -20.52 12.92 2.92
N LEU A 342 -19.75 12.61 1.87
CA LEU A 342 -20.18 12.82 0.47
C LEU A 342 -21.40 11.97 0.08
N CYS A 343 -21.62 10.84 0.75
CA CYS A 343 -22.80 10.00 0.51
C CYS A 343 -24.08 10.55 1.16
N GLY A 344 -23.99 11.64 1.95
CA GLY A 344 -25.00 12.01 2.93
C GLY A 344 -24.98 11.00 4.08
N GLY A 345 -24.97 11.46 5.33
CA GLY A 345 -24.78 10.62 6.53
C GLY A 345 -25.86 9.57 6.82
N GLY A 346 -26.53 8.99 5.83
CA GLY A 346 -27.52 7.93 5.98
C GLY A 346 -27.35 6.83 4.94
N GLY A 347 -27.47 5.57 5.38
CA GLY A 347 -28.07 4.55 4.50
C GLY A 347 -27.41 3.17 4.39
N TYR A 348 -26.41 2.80 5.19
CA TYR A 348 -26.03 1.38 5.32
C TYR A 348 -26.01 0.87 6.77
N ASP A 349 -26.37 1.71 7.75
CA ASP A 349 -26.53 1.33 9.15
C ASP A 349 -27.97 0.92 9.49
N THR A 350 -28.60 0.09 8.65
CA THR A 350 -29.62 -0.82 9.15
C THR A 350 -28.97 -2.19 9.30
N GLN A 351 -28.42 -2.45 10.50
CA GLN A 351 -28.32 -3.85 10.94
C GLN A 351 -29.71 -4.48 10.78
N PRO A 352 -29.83 -5.75 10.32
CA PRO A 352 -31.09 -6.44 10.44
C PRO A 352 -31.42 -6.50 11.93
N VAL A 353 -32.46 -5.77 12.34
CA VAL A 353 -33.08 -5.96 13.64
C VAL A 353 -33.58 -7.40 13.63
N VAL A 354 -33.02 -8.22 14.51
CA VAL A 354 -33.37 -9.64 14.71
C VAL A 354 -34.85 -9.75 15.07
#